data_AF-A0A8H6G1P7-F1
#
_entry.id   AF-A0A8H6G1P7-F1
#
_cell.length_a   1.000
_cell.length_b   1.000
_cell.length_c   1.000
_cell.angle_alpha   90.00
_cell.angle_beta   90.00
_cell.angle_gamma   90.00
#
_symmetry.space_group_name_H-M   'P 1'
#
loop_
_entity.id
_entity.type
_entity.pdbx_description
1 polymer ?
#
loop_
_entity_poly.entity_id
_entity_poly.type
_entity_poly.pdbx_seq_one_letter_code
_entity_poly.pdbx_strand_id
1 'polypeptide(L)'
;MVGGGLGLGVAGMATGDEGIYDDLKGVLYTDLALNVEADMIQYANDTQHEKIVRGLGLGMALIMYGRQEGADELVNGLLDDPDPILRYGGIQTLALAYCGTGSNKAVRKLLHVAVGDVSDDVRRYAVMSLGFILFRKPKSVPRMVELLSESYNPHVRYGAAMALGIPCAGIGLDKAIDILEPMIKDPTDFVRQGALIALSMIMVQQNEAMNPKVGTIRKTLQKAIGDRHEDAMTKFGSAISLGIVDAGGRNCMISLQTQTGNLNMAGIVGMAVFTQYWYWFRLTHFLSLSFTPTSVVGLDQDLEVPSFKFHSATRPSLFDYPPEQEAKTEDAPEKVNTAVLSTTA
;
A
#
# COMPACT_ATOMS: atom_id res chain seq x y z
N MET A 1 -10.29 0.51 -24.10
CA MET A 1 -11.33 -0.11 -23.24
C MET A 1 -10.88 -0.23 -21.79
N VAL A 2 -9.82 -0.99 -21.47
CA VAL A 2 -9.41 -1.27 -20.07
C VAL A 2 -9.21 -0.01 -19.18
N GLY A 3 -8.55 1.04 -19.68
CA GLY A 3 -8.40 2.30 -18.92
C GLY A 3 -9.70 3.09 -18.75
N GLY A 4 -10.64 2.96 -19.69
CA GLY A 4 -11.94 3.62 -19.62
C GLY A 4 -12.83 3.01 -18.54
N GLY A 5 -12.85 1.68 -18.41
CA GLY A 5 -13.58 0.99 -17.34
C GLY A 5 -13.06 1.36 -15.94
N LEU A 6 -11.73 1.42 -15.76
CA LEU A 6 -11.15 1.88 -14.49
C LEU A 6 -11.46 3.36 -14.20
N GLY A 7 -11.36 4.23 -15.20
CA GLY A 7 -11.66 5.66 -15.03
C GLY A 7 -13.13 5.92 -14.69
N LEU A 8 -14.04 5.24 -15.41
CA LEU A 8 -15.48 5.33 -15.15
C LEU A 8 -15.84 4.77 -13.77
N GLY A 9 -15.26 3.63 -13.38
CA GLY A 9 -15.47 3.05 -12.05
C GLY A 9 -14.96 3.91 -10.91
N VAL A 10 -13.84 4.60 -11.08
CA VAL A 10 -13.33 5.56 -10.07
C VAL A 10 -14.19 6.82 -10.02
N ALA A 11 -14.65 7.33 -11.16
CA ALA A 11 -15.52 8.51 -11.22
C ALA A 11 -16.92 8.23 -10.64
N GLY A 12 -17.47 7.04 -10.88
CA GLY A 12 -18.74 6.56 -10.31
C GLY A 12 -18.60 5.85 -8.97
N MET A 13 -17.47 5.98 -8.27
CA MET A 13 -17.23 5.25 -7.03
C MET A 13 -18.26 5.67 -5.96
N ALA A 14 -19.01 4.68 -5.44
CA ALA A 14 -20.03 4.85 -4.41
C ALA A 14 -21.23 5.77 -4.79
N THR A 15 -21.49 6.00 -6.09
CA THR A 15 -22.66 6.79 -6.53
C THR A 15 -23.95 5.97 -6.58
N GLY A 16 -23.85 4.64 -6.71
CA GLY A 16 -25.02 3.77 -6.88
C GLY A 16 -25.73 3.95 -8.22
N ASP A 17 -25.03 4.48 -9.24
CA ASP A 17 -25.60 4.74 -10.57
C ASP A 17 -25.78 3.44 -11.36
N GLU A 18 -27.04 3.08 -11.63
CA GLU A 18 -27.41 1.89 -12.40
C GLU A 18 -26.96 1.98 -13.87
N GLY A 19 -26.86 3.17 -14.45
CA GLY A 19 -26.43 3.34 -15.85
C GLY A 19 -24.96 2.96 -16.05
N ILE A 20 -24.08 3.45 -15.17
CA ILE A 20 -22.66 3.06 -15.16
C ILE A 20 -22.52 1.56 -14.92
N TYR A 21 -23.35 1.00 -14.03
CA TYR A 21 -23.37 -0.43 -13.76
C TYR A 21 -23.75 -1.23 -15.01
N ASP A 22 -24.82 -0.87 -15.72
CA ASP A 22 -25.26 -1.56 -16.92
C ASP A 22 -24.25 -1.46 -18.07
N ASP A 23 -23.57 -0.31 -18.22
CA ASP A 23 -22.50 -0.13 -19.19
C ASP A 23 -21.29 -1.05 -18.89
N LEU A 24 -20.85 -1.11 -17.63
CA LEU A 24 -19.76 -1.99 -17.21
C LEU A 24 -20.16 -3.47 -17.29
N LYS A 25 -21.41 -3.77 -16.99
CA LYS A 25 -22.02 -5.08 -17.15
C LYS A 25 -22.01 -5.51 -18.61
N GLY A 26 -22.39 -4.64 -19.54
CA GLY A 26 -22.33 -4.91 -20.98
C GLY A 26 -20.91 -5.23 -21.47
N VAL A 27 -19.89 -4.58 -20.90
CA VAL A 27 -18.48 -4.88 -21.21
C VAL A 27 -18.03 -6.21 -20.62
N LEU A 28 -18.44 -6.53 -19.39
CA LEU A 28 -18.11 -7.79 -18.72
C LEU A 28 -18.77 -8.98 -19.44
N TYR A 29 -20.06 -8.82 -19.77
CA TYR A 29 -20.92 -9.83 -20.35
C TYR A 29 -21.06 -9.69 -21.86
N THR A 30 -19.98 -9.31 -22.55
CA THR A 30 -19.98 -9.33 -24.03
C THR A 30 -20.31 -10.74 -24.58
N ASP A 31 -20.38 -11.78 -23.71
CA ASP A 31 -20.88 -13.12 -24.03
C ASP A 31 -22.17 -13.62 -23.32
N LEU A 32 -22.73 -13.07 -22.22
CA LEU A 32 -24.02 -13.57 -21.66
C LEU A 32 -24.59 -12.71 -20.51
N ALA A 33 -25.85 -12.27 -20.61
CA ALA A 33 -26.50 -11.37 -19.65
C ALA A 33 -27.12 -12.09 -18.42
N LEU A 34 -26.61 -11.85 -17.19
CA LEU A 34 -27.25 -12.23 -15.91
C LEU A 34 -26.91 -11.23 -14.76
N ASN A 35 -27.61 -11.28 -13.60
CA ASN A 35 -27.72 -10.25 -12.51
C ASN A 35 -26.56 -10.22 -11.48
N VAL A 36 -26.71 -9.72 -10.23
CA VAL A 36 -25.67 -8.85 -9.62
C VAL A 36 -24.77 -9.44 -8.52
N GLU A 37 -25.20 -10.43 -7.72
CA GLU A 37 -24.37 -10.96 -6.61
C GLU A 37 -24.15 -12.48 -6.70
N ALA A 38 -25.23 -13.24 -6.95
CA ALA A 38 -25.13 -14.67 -7.26
C ALA A 38 -24.39 -14.90 -8.59
N ASP A 39 -24.55 -13.98 -9.56
CA ASP A 39 -23.97 -14.18 -10.89
C ASP A 39 -22.51 -13.76 -10.99
N MET A 40 -21.94 -12.95 -10.07
CA MET A 40 -20.50 -12.72 -10.07
C MET A 40 -19.73 -13.97 -9.63
N ILE A 41 -20.24 -14.71 -8.64
CA ILE A 41 -19.67 -15.97 -8.19
C ILE A 41 -19.87 -17.04 -9.25
N GLN A 42 -21.08 -17.14 -9.82
CA GLN A 42 -21.36 -18.11 -10.87
C GLN A 42 -20.52 -17.84 -12.12
N TYR A 43 -20.44 -16.58 -12.57
CA TYR A 43 -19.60 -16.20 -13.70
C TYR A 43 -18.11 -16.41 -13.40
N ALA A 44 -17.65 -16.13 -12.17
CA ALA A 44 -16.28 -16.42 -11.79
C ALA A 44 -15.94 -17.92 -11.89
N ASN A 45 -16.88 -18.80 -11.51
CA ASN A 45 -16.74 -20.26 -11.66
C ASN A 45 -16.79 -20.72 -13.13
N ASP A 46 -17.61 -20.07 -13.96
CA ASP A 46 -17.79 -20.45 -15.37
C ASP A 46 -16.63 -19.95 -16.25
N THR A 47 -15.96 -18.86 -15.86
CA THR A 47 -14.88 -18.27 -16.66
C THR A 47 -13.54 -18.96 -16.43
N GLN A 48 -12.80 -19.22 -17.51
CA GLN A 48 -11.42 -19.75 -17.44
C GLN A 48 -10.35 -18.64 -17.35
N HIS A 49 -10.76 -17.37 -17.41
CA HIS A 49 -9.83 -16.25 -17.46
C HIS A 49 -9.49 -15.76 -16.04
N GLU A 50 -8.32 -16.16 -15.52
CA GLU A 50 -7.84 -15.79 -14.18
C GLU A 50 -7.91 -14.28 -13.87
N LYS A 51 -7.66 -13.41 -14.86
CA LYS A 51 -7.72 -11.95 -14.68
C LYS A 51 -9.13 -11.44 -14.41
N ILE A 52 -10.13 -12.08 -15.01
CA ILE A 52 -11.55 -11.75 -14.82
C ILE A 52 -11.95 -12.23 -13.43
N VAL A 53 -11.64 -13.48 -13.07
CA VAL A 53 -11.91 -14.06 -11.74
C VAL A 53 -11.29 -13.19 -10.63
N ARG A 54 -10.04 -12.76 -10.77
CA ARG A 54 -9.39 -11.84 -9.81
C ARG A 54 -10.07 -10.48 -9.74
N GLY A 55 -10.50 -9.92 -10.87
CA GLY A 55 -11.24 -8.66 -10.92
C GLY A 55 -12.59 -8.76 -10.22
N LEU A 56 -13.32 -9.86 -10.43
CA LEU A 56 -14.57 -10.17 -9.75
C LEU A 56 -14.37 -10.37 -8.24
N GLY A 57 -13.32 -11.08 -7.84
CA GLY A 57 -12.94 -11.25 -6.44
C GLY A 57 -12.72 -9.91 -5.72
N LEU A 58 -12.00 -8.99 -6.35
CA LEU A 58 -11.81 -7.64 -5.84
C LEU A 58 -13.11 -6.83 -5.85
N GLY A 59 -13.95 -6.97 -6.88
CA GLY A 59 -15.27 -6.33 -6.96
C GLY A 59 -16.19 -6.75 -5.82
N MET A 60 -16.32 -8.05 -5.57
CA MET A 60 -17.08 -8.60 -4.43
C MET A 60 -16.56 -8.08 -3.10
N ALA A 61 -15.23 -8.02 -2.93
CA ALA A 61 -14.62 -7.49 -1.73
C ALA A 61 -14.93 -6.01 -1.48
N LEU A 62 -14.98 -5.19 -2.55
CA LEU A 62 -15.32 -3.78 -2.48
C LEU A 62 -16.80 -3.55 -2.16
N ILE A 63 -17.71 -4.38 -2.68
CA ILE A 63 -19.16 -4.30 -2.40
C ILE A 63 -19.45 -4.57 -0.92
N MET A 64 -18.69 -5.49 -0.30
CA MET A 64 -18.87 -5.88 1.10
C MET A 64 -18.15 -4.97 2.11
N TYR A 65 -17.63 -3.82 1.66
CA TYR A 65 -16.94 -2.87 2.51
C TYR A 65 -17.79 -2.45 3.72
N GLY A 66 -17.24 -2.62 4.94
CA GLY A 66 -17.88 -2.19 6.19
C GLY A 66 -19.12 -2.99 6.63
N ARG A 67 -19.54 -4.05 5.92
CA ARG A 67 -20.72 -4.86 6.27
C ARG A 67 -20.51 -5.84 7.44
N GLN A 68 -19.27 -6.04 7.90
CA GLN A 68 -18.92 -6.91 9.04
C GLN A 68 -19.55 -8.32 8.92
N GLU A 69 -20.39 -8.71 9.88
CA GLU A 69 -21.03 -10.04 9.94
C GLU A 69 -21.90 -10.33 8.71
N GLY A 70 -22.44 -9.30 8.05
CA GLY A 70 -23.20 -9.46 6.81
C GLY A 70 -22.37 -9.99 5.64
N ALA A 71 -21.04 -9.95 5.73
CA ALA A 71 -20.15 -10.54 4.74
C ALA A 71 -19.70 -11.98 5.10
N ASP A 72 -19.98 -12.46 6.32
CA ASP A 72 -19.45 -13.75 6.80
C ASP A 72 -19.93 -14.94 5.95
N GLU A 73 -21.18 -14.90 5.48
CA GLU A 73 -21.75 -15.96 4.62
C GLU A 73 -20.99 -16.06 3.30
N LEU A 74 -20.82 -14.92 2.60
CA LEU A 74 -20.05 -14.86 1.36
C LEU A 74 -18.58 -15.27 1.58
N VAL A 75 -17.96 -14.80 2.66
CA VAL A 75 -16.56 -15.13 2.98
C VAL A 75 -16.39 -16.63 3.25
N ASN A 76 -17.32 -17.26 3.98
CA ASN A 76 -17.26 -18.71 4.21
C ASN A 76 -17.40 -19.47 2.88
N GLY A 77 -18.40 -19.11 2.06
CA GLY A 77 -18.60 -19.74 0.75
C GLY A 77 -17.38 -19.63 -0.17
N LEU A 78 -16.73 -18.46 -0.23
CA LEU A 78 -15.53 -18.24 -1.04
C LEU A 78 -14.29 -18.97 -0.50
N LEU A 79 -14.17 -19.16 0.81
CA LEU A 79 -13.02 -19.84 1.42
C LEU A 79 -13.10 -21.36 1.33
N ASP A 80 -14.30 -21.92 1.23
CA ASP A 80 -14.52 -23.35 1.05
C ASP A 80 -14.36 -23.79 -0.42
N ASP A 81 -14.20 -22.83 -1.34
CA ASP A 81 -14.05 -23.09 -2.77
C ASP A 81 -12.69 -23.74 -3.12
N PRO A 82 -12.66 -24.73 -4.03
CA PRO A 82 -11.42 -25.36 -4.48
C PRO A 82 -10.47 -24.40 -5.23
N ASP A 83 -10.98 -23.35 -5.89
CA ASP A 83 -10.16 -22.39 -6.63
C ASP A 83 -9.42 -21.44 -5.68
N PRO A 84 -8.06 -21.42 -5.70
CA PRO A 84 -7.28 -20.47 -4.93
C PRO A 84 -7.62 -18.99 -5.20
N ILE A 85 -8.06 -18.63 -6.40
CA ILE A 85 -8.38 -17.22 -6.74
C ILE A 85 -9.67 -16.77 -6.03
N LEU A 86 -10.66 -17.65 -5.93
CA LEU A 86 -11.88 -17.39 -5.19
C LEU A 86 -11.63 -17.32 -3.68
N ARG A 87 -10.81 -18.24 -3.14
CA ARG A 87 -10.35 -18.14 -1.73
C ARG A 87 -9.62 -16.84 -1.46
N TYR A 88 -8.77 -16.40 -2.39
CA TYR A 88 -8.09 -15.11 -2.33
C TYR A 88 -9.09 -13.94 -2.28
N GLY A 89 -10.11 -13.94 -3.13
CA GLY A 89 -11.22 -12.98 -3.08
C GLY A 89 -12.01 -13.03 -1.76
N GLY A 90 -12.19 -14.21 -1.17
CA GLY A 90 -12.80 -14.38 0.15
C GLY A 90 -12.00 -13.69 1.27
N ILE A 91 -10.67 -13.78 1.23
CA ILE A 91 -9.80 -13.06 2.17
C ILE A 91 -9.86 -11.55 1.95
N GLN A 92 -9.86 -11.09 0.70
CA GLN A 92 -10.05 -9.67 0.37
C GLN A 92 -11.35 -9.13 0.96
N THR A 93 -12.42 -9.89 0.77
CA THR A 93 -13.76 -9.56 1.29
C THR A 93 -13.72 -9.47 2.82
N LEU A 94 -13.08 -10.43 3.49
CA LEU A 94 -12.92 -10.42 4.94
C LEU A 94 -12.13 -9.18 5.42
N ALA A 95 -11.05 -8.82 4.73
CA ALA A 95 -10.19 -7.69 5.07
C ALA A 95 -10.93 -6.35 4.98
N LEU A 96 -11.71 -6.16 3.91
CA LEU A 96 -12.46 -4.93 3.66
C LEU A 96 -13.75 -4.85 4.51
N ALA A 97 -14.44 -5.97 4.74
CA ALA A 97 -15.63 -6.01 5.58
C ALA A 97 -15.33 -5.68 7.04
N TYR A 98 -14.18 -6.13 7.56
CA TYR A 98 -13.75 -5.90 8.95
C TYR A 98 -12.69 -4.79 9.09
N CYS A 99 -12.54 -3.94 8.09
CA CYS A 99 -11.52 -2.88 8.07
C CYS A 99 -11.67 -1.95 9.30
N GLY A 100 -10.60 -1.81 10.09
CA GLY A 100 -10.58 -0.93 11.26
C GLY A 100 -11.46 -1.37 12.45
N THR A 101 -12.06 -2.56 12.42
CA THR A 101 -12.88 -3.10 13.52
C THR A 101 -12.03 -3.70 14.64
N GLY A 102 -10.86 -4.25 14.31
CA GLY A 102 -10.03 -5.00 15.26
C GLY A 102 -10.67 -6.29 15.78
N SER A 103 -11.57 -6.91 15.00
CA SER A 103 -12.25 -8.15 15.40
C SER A 103 -11.29 -9.33 15.55
N ASN A 104 -11.28 -9.94 16.76
CA ASN A 104 -10.49 -11.14 17.03
C ASN A 104 -10.96 -12.36 16.23
N LYS A 105 -12.26 -12.44 15.88
CA LYS A 105 -12.82 -13.53 15.07
C LYS A 105 -12.18 -13.54 13.68
N ALA A 106 -12.17 -12.37 13.02
CA ALA A 106 -11.58 -12.20 11.70
C ALA A 106 -10.06 -12.44 11.72
N VAL A 107 -9.35 -11.92 12.73
CA VAL A 107 -7.90 -12.16 12.92
C VAL A 107 -7.59 -13.65 13.05
N ARG A 108 -8.32 -14.40 13.89
CA ARG A 108 -8.10 -15.84 14.05
C ARG A 108 -8.34 -16.61 12.75
N LYS A 109 -9.38 -16.23 12.00
CA LYS A 109 -9.68 -16.83 10.70
C LYS A 109 -8.57 -16.57 9.68
N LEU A 110 -8.08 -15.34 9.59
CA LEU A 110 -6.94 -15.00 8.74
C LEU A 110 -5.67 -15.77 9.10
N LEU A 111 -5.34 -15.88 10.39
CA LEU A 111 -4.18 -16.64 10.85
C LEU A 111 -4.30 -18.14 10.54
N HIS A 112 -5.50 -18.71 10.69
CA HIS A 112 -5.75 -20.10 10.31
C HIS A 112 -5.50 -20.33 8.82
N VAL A 113 -6.01 -19.45 7.95
CA VAL A 113 -5.83 -19.55 6.50
C VAL A 113 -4.36 -19.28 6.10
N ALA A 114 -3.69 -18.35 6.76
CA ALA A 114 -2.28 -18.01 6.51
C ALA A 114 -1.32 -19.20 6.70
N VAL A 115 -1.65 -20.13 7.60
CA VAL A 115 -0.85 -21.33 7.87
C VAL A 115 -1.42 -22.57 7.16
N GLY A 116 -2.74 -22.68 7.06
CA GLY A 116 -3.44 -23.87 6.60
C GLY A 116 -3.68 -23.99 5.10
N ASP A 117 -3.72 -22.87 4.35
CA ASP A 117 -3.98 -22.94 2.90
C ASP A 117 -2.77 -23.54 2.17
N VAL A 118 -2.99 -24.11 0.98
CA VAL A 118 -1.93 -24.67 0.12
C VAL A 118 -1.33 -23.58 -0.78
N SER A 119 -2.13 -22.58 -1.16
CA SER A 119 -1.72 -21.53 -2.10
C SER A 119 -0.97 -20.39 -1.42
N ASP A 120 0.21 -20.06 -1.94
CA ASP A 120 1.04 -19.00 -1.41
C ASP A 120 0.46 -17.59 -1.64
N ASP A 121 -0.33 -17.40 -2.70
CA ASP A 121 -1.04 -16.14 -2.97
C ASP A 121 -2.08 -15.83 -1.87
N VAL A 122 -2.81 -16.87 -1.46
CA VAL A 122 -3.83 -16.83 -0.41
C VAL A 122 -3.15 -16.55 0.94
N ARG A 123 -2.06 -17.26 1.25
CA ARG A 123 -1.26 -17.05 2.47
C ARG A 123 -0.71 -15.62 2.56
N ARG A 124 -0.11 -15.12 1.47
CA ARG A 124 0.43 -13.75 1.40
C ARG A 124 -0.62 -12.71 1.78
N TYR A 125 -1.79 -12.80 1.14
CA TYR A 125 -2.85 -11.82 1.36
C TYR A 125 -3.53 -11.99 2.70
N ALA A 126 -3.62 -13.21 3.25
CA ALA A 126 -4.10 -13.47 4.60
C ALA A 126 -3.30 -12.68 5.64
N VAL A 127 -1.97 -12.72 5.55
CA VAL A 127 -1.10 -11.98 6.47
C VAL A 127 -1.21 -10.48 6.23
N MET A 128 -1.19 -10.02 4.97
CA MET A 128 -1.34 -8.61 4.64
C MET A 128 -2.67 -8.02 5.14
N SER A 129 -3.73 -8.81 5.13
CA SER A 129 -5.08 -8.43 5.61
C SER A 129 -5.12 -8.10 7.10
N LEU A 130 -4.18 -8.62 7.90
CA LEU A 130 -4.03 -8.22 9.31
C LEU A 130 -3.79 -6.71 9.43
N GLY A 131 -3.07 -6.11 8.49
CA GLY A 131 -2.84 -4.67 8.42
C GLY A 131 -4.14 -3.88 8.26
N PHE A 132 -5.05 -4.33 7.39
CA PHE A 132 -6.35 -3.68 7.16
C PHE A 132 -7.32 -3.82 8.33
N ILE A 133 -7.29 -4.92 9.07
CA ILE A 133 -8.18 -5.11 10.22
C ILE A 133 -7.68 -4.32 11.44
N LEU A 134 -6.35 -4.25 11.63
CA LEU A 134 -5.72 -3.72 12.83
C LEU A 134 -5.16 -2.30 12.68
N PHE A 135 -5.45 -1.58 11.59
CA PHE A 135 -4.86 -0.24 11.41
C PHE A 135 -5.23 0.78 12.47
N ARG A 136 -6.36 0.61 13.19
CA ARG A 136 -6.70 1.46 14.35
C ARG A 136 -5.84 1.18 15.59
N LYS A 137 -5.14 0.04 15.65
CA LYS A 137 -4.23 -0.37 16.74
C LYS A 137 -2.85 -0.73 16.17
N PRO A 138 -2.10 0.23 15.62
CA PRO A 138 -0.84 -0.03 14.94
C PRO A 138 0.23 -0.61 15.88
N LYS A 139 0.19 -0.27 17.17
CA LYS A 139 1.14 -0.77 18.19
C LYS A 139 1.06 -2.28 18.44
N SER A 140 -0.09 -2.92 18.19
CA SER A 140 -0.25 -4.38 18.37
C SER A 140 0.19 -5.19 17.16
N VAL A 141 0.29 -4.58 15.98
CA VAL A 141 0.59 -5.30 14.73
C VAL A 141 2.00 -5.91 14.73
N PRO A 142 3.08 -5.21 15.14
CA PRO A 142 4.43 -5.80 15.19
C PRO A 142 4.48 -7.10 15.97
N ARG A 143 3.86 -7.15 17.15
CA ARG A 143 3.86 -8.33 18.02
C ARG A 143 3.18 -9.54 17.37
N MET A 144 2.18 -9.32 16.52
CA MET A 144 1.47 -10.41 15.84
C MET A 144 2.22 -10.91 14.60
N VAL A 145 2.97 -10.02 13.95
CA VAL A 145 3.60 -10.28 12.66
C VAL A 145 5.06 -10.71 12.80
N GLU A 146 5.71 -10.44 13.94
CA GLU A 146 7.11 -10.81 14.25
C GLU A 146 7.43 -12.29 13.97
N LEU A 147 6.58 -13.21 14.43
CA LEU A 147 6.76 -14.65 14.16
C LEU A 147 6.52 -15.01 12.69
N LEU A 148 5.69 -14.24 11.98
CA LEU A 148 5.38 -14.47 10.57
C LEU A 148 6.49 -13.93 9.65
N SER A 149 7.18 -12.86 10.05
CA SER A 149 8.32 -12.32 9.31
C SER A 149 9.53 -13.26 9.29
N GLU A 150 9.65 -14.18 10.25
CA GLU A 150 10.72 -15.19 10.30
C GLU A 150 10.33 -16.51 9.62
N SER A 151 9.15 -16.57 9.01
CA SER A 151 8.68 -17.79 8.36
C SER A 151 9.58 -18.22 7.19
N TYR A 152 9.70 -19.53 6.98
CA TYR A 152 10.46 -20.09 5.86
C TYR A 152 9.89 -19.68 4.49
N ASN A 153 8.57 -19.50 4.41
CA ASN A 153 7.88 -19.16 3.17
C ASN A 153 8.05 -17.67 2.83
N PRO A 154 8.69 -17.32 1.69
CA PRO A 154 8.90 -15.93 1.30
C PRO A 154 7.59 -15.14 1.09
N HIS A 155 6.51 -15.79 0.66
CA HIS A 155 5.21 -15.13 0.46
C HIS A 155 4.59 -14.64 1.78
N VAL A 156 4.75 -15.42 2.85
CA VAL A 156 4.32 -15.05 4.20
C VAL A 156 5.17 -13.90 4.73
N ARG A 157 6.50 -13.94 4.51
CA ARG A 157 7.40 -12.82 4.86
C ARG A 157 7.02 -11.54 4.12
N TYR A 158 6.74 -11.60 2.82
CA TYR A 158 6.27 -10.43 2.08
C TYR A 158 4.94 -9.89 2.65
N GLY A 159 3.97 -10.78 2.90
CA GLY A 159 2.69 -10.40 3.50
C GLY A 159 2.87 -9.73 4.87
N ALA A 160 3.80 -10.23 5.68
CA ALA A 160 4.19 -9.65 6.96
C ALA A 160 4.77 -8.24 6.81
N ALA A 161 5.68 -8.01 5.85
CA ALA A 161 6.23 -6.69 5.60
C ALA A 161 5.12 -5.67 5.26
N MET A 162 4.23 -6.01 4.32
CA MET A 162 3.12 -5.13 3.94
C MET A 162 2.10 -4.94 5.08
N ALA A 163 1.85 -5.98 5.89
CA ALA A 163 0.99 -5.89 7.06
C ALA A 163 1.52 -4.91 8.11
N LEU A 164 2.83 -4.69 8.20
CA LEU A 164 3.44 -3.65 9.03
C LEU A 164 3.32 -2.28 8.38
N GLY A 165 3.55 -2.18 7.07
CA GLY A 165 3.54 -0.92 6.32
C GLY A 165 2.18 -0.22 6.31
N ILE A 166 1.10 -0.95 6.03
CA ILE A 166 -0.27 -0.40 5.90
C ILE A 166 -0.75 0.34 7.18
N PRO A 167 -0.75 -0.29 8.37
CA PRO A 167 -1.25 0.34 9.59
C PRO A 167 -0.25 1.31 10.24
N CYS A 168 1.05 1.13 10.02
CA CYS A 168 2.09 1.97 10.64
C CYS A 168 2.50 3.16 9.75
N ALA A 169 1.78 3.40 8.65
CA ALA A 169 2.08 4.48 7.72
C ALA A 169 2.01 5.86 8.42
N GLY A 170 3.07 6.66 8.27
CA GLY A 170 3.20 8.00 8.88
C GLY A 170 3.38 8.04 10.40
N ILE A 171 3.40 6.90 11.10
CA ILE A 171 3.57 6.85 12.56
C ILE A 171 5.04 6.75 12.95
N GLY A 172 5.86 6.06 12.15
CA GLY A 172 7.26 5.74 12.45
C GLY A 172 7.48 4.97 13.75
N LEU A 173 6.79 3.84 13.88
CA LEU A 173 6.97 2.97 15.04
C LEU A 173 8.31 2.23 14.95
N ASP A 174 9.23 2.49 15.89
CA ASP A 174 10.57 1.87 15.92
C ASP A 174 10.53 0.34 15.86
N LYS A 175 9.60 -0.29 16.60
CA LYS A 175 9.42 -1.75 16.58
C LYS A 175 9.11 -2.30 15.19
N ALA A 176 8.36 -1.57 14.38
CA ALA A 176 8.07 -2.01 13.01
C ALA A 176 9.31 -1.88 12.12
N ILE A 177 10.11 -0.82 12.33
CA ILE A 177 11.36 -0.59 11.61
C ILE A 177 12.38 -1.67 11.96
N ASP A 178 12.53 -2.02 13.23
CA ASP A 178 13.48 -3.04 13.69
C ASP A 178 13.18 -4.44 13.11
N ILE A 179 11.89 -4.75 12.85
CA ILE A 179 11.48 -5.99 12.16
C ILE A 179 11.77 -5.91 10.65
N LEU A 180 11.56 -4.75 10.02
CA LEU A 180 11.70 -4.59 8.57
C LEU A 180 13.17 -4.44 8.11
N GLU A 181 14.05 -3.88 8.93
CA GLU A 181 15.48 -3.73 8.64
C GLU A 181 16.19 -5.02 8.18
N PRO A 182 16.07 -6.16 8.89
CA PRO A 182 16.67 -7.41 8.44
C PRO A 182 16.04 -7.91 7.13
N MET A 183 14.77 -7.62 6.88
CA MET A 183 14.04 -8.06 5.67
C MET A 183 14.53 -7.38 4.39
N ILE A 184 15.18 -6.21 4.49
CA ILE A 184 15.83 -5.57 3.33
C ILE A 184 16.97 -6.43 2.78
N LYS A 185 17.55 -7.31 3.60
CA LYS A 185 18.65 -8.21 3.20
C LYS A 185 18.17 -9.64 2.95
N ASP A 186 16.87 -9.84 2.82
CA ASP A 186 16.30 -11.16 2.53
C ASP A 186 16.84 -11.70 1.19
N PRO A 187 17.16 -13.01 1.09
CA PRO A 187 17.61 -13.60 -0.16
C PRO A 187 16.60 -13.45 -1.31
N THR A 188 15.30 -13.37 -0.99
CA THR A 188 14.23 -13.26 -1.98
C THR A 188 13.97 -11.80 -2.36
N ASP A 189 14.03 -11.51 -3.65
CA ASP A 189 13.89 -10.17 -4.25
C ASP A 189 12.55 -9.48 -3.94
N PHE A 190 11.43 -10.19 -4.09
CA PHE A 190 10.11 -9.59 -3.82
C PHE A 190 9.90 -9.30 -2.33
N VAL A 191 10.53 -10.06 -1.42
CA VAL A 191 10.50 -9.76 0.03
C VAL A 191 11.24 -8.46 0.31
N ARG A 192 12.42 -8.25 -0.31
CA ARG A 192 13.16 -6.98 -0.25
C ARG A 192 12.31 -5.83 -0.78
N GLN A 193 11.63 -6.02 -1.92
CA GLN A 193 10.69 -5.04 -2.47
C GLN A 193 9.59 -4.66 -1.46
N GLY A 194 8.94 -5.66 -0.84
CA GLY A 194 7.89 -5.42 0.15
C GLY A 194 8.39 -4.69 1.39
N ALA A 195 9.58 -5.06 1.88
CA ALA A 195 10.22 -4.43 3.03
C ALA A 195 10.54 -2.95 2.75
N LEU A 196 11.08 -2.64 1.57
CA LEU A 196 11.40 -1.27 1.15
C LEU A 196 10.13 -0.41 1.03
N ILE A 197 9.08 -0.93 0.40
CA ILE A 197 7.79 -0.22 0.28
C ILE A 197 7.19 0.02 1.67
N ALA A 198 7.16 -1.00 2.54
CA ALA A 198 6.62 -0.89 3.88
C ALA A 198 7.39 0.13 4.74
N LEU A 199 8.73 0.11 4.71
CA LEU A 199 9.56 1.10 5.40
C LEU A 199 9.27 2.52 4.90
N SER A 200 9.13 2.68 3.59
CA SER A 200 8.81 3.96 2.97
C SER A 200 7.47 4.50 3.43
N MET A 201 6.44 3.64 3.50
CA MET A 201 5.12 4.00 4.01
C MET A 201 5.18 4.42 5.48
N ILE A 202 5.94 3.73 6.31
CA ILE A 202 6.11 4.03 7.74
C ILE A 202 6.81 5.38 7.96
N MET A 203 7.76 5.71 7.09
CA MET A 203 8.59 6.91 7.18
C MET A 203 8.06 8.12 6.39
N VAL A 204 6.87 8.02 5.80
CA VAL A 204 6.23 9.18 5.14
C VAL A 204 6.15 10.35 6.11
N GLN A 205 6.59 11.53 5.66
CA GLN A 205 6.66 12.79 6.43
C GLN A 205 7.62 12.81 7.62
N GLN A 206 8.41 11.76 7.86
CA GLN A 206 9.40 11.79 8.93
C GLN A 206 10.70 12.46 8.47
N ASN A 207 11.16 13.42 9.27
CA ASN A 207 12.44 14.11 9.06
C ASN A 207 13.59 13.36 9.74
N GLU A 208 14.82 13.61 9.29
CA GLU A 208 16.04 13.02 9.89
C GLU A 208 16.20 13.40 11.38
N ALA A 209 15.67 14.56 11.77
CA ALA A 209 15.63 15.01 13.17
C ALA A 209 14.67 14.20 14.05
N MET A 210 13.60 13.63 13.46
CA MET A 210 12.67 12.76 14.18
C MET A 210 13.19 11.33 14.23
N ASN A 211 13.72 10.83 13.11
CA ASN A 211 14.33 9.52 13.05
C ASN A 211 15.57 9.53 12.14
N PRO A 212 16.78 9.30 12.69
CA PRO A 212 18.01 9.31 11.89
C PRO A 212 18.05 8.18 10.85
N LYS A 213 17.22 7.14 11.00
CA LYS A 213 17.14 6.01 10.06
C LYS A 213 16.61 6.41 8.68
N VAL A 214 15.86 7.52 8.58
CA VAL A 214 15.31 8.02 7.30
C VAL A 214 16.43 8.32 6.31
N GLY A 215 17.50 9.02 6.75
CA GLY A 215 18.63 9.35 5.90
C GLY A 215 19.39 8.12 5.39
N THR A 216 19.54 7.10 6.25
CA THR A 216 20.14 5.81 5.90
C THR A 216 19.31 5.07 4.86
N ILE A 217 17.99 4.99 5.04
CA ILE A 217 17.10 4.28 4.12
C ILE A 217 17.04 4.98 2.76
N ARG A 218 17.00 6.32 2.72
CA ARG A 218 17.07 7.07 1.44
C ARG A 218 18.35 6.76 0.67
N LYS A 219 19.50 6.72 1.34
CA LYS A 219 20.78 6.33 0.71
C LYS A 219 20.73 4.89 0.20
N THR A 220 20.15 3.97 0.97
CA THR A 220 19.95 2.57 0.55
C THR A 220 19.06 2.47 -0.69
N LEU A 221 17.95 3.21 -0.74
CA LEU A 221 17.03 3.24 -1.89
C LEU A 221 17.73 3.77 -3.15
N GLN A 222 18.46 4.89 -3.04
CA GLN A 222 19.22 5.45 -4.17
C GLN A 222 20.31 4.49 -4.66
N LYS A 223 21.01 3.82 -3.73
CA LYS A 223 22.02 2.82 -4.07
C LYS A 223 21.41 1.62 -4.79
N ALA A 224 20.28 1.10 -4.30
CA ALA A 224 19.59 -0.06 -4.90
C ALA A 224 19.11 0.24 -6.34
N ILE A 225 18.70 1.49 -6.62
CA ILE A 225 18.31 1.92 -7.97
C ILE A 225 19.55 2.02 -8.90
N GLY A 226 20.66 2.56 -8.39
CA GLY A 226 21.88 2.76 -9.17
C GLY A 226 22.71 1.48 -9.40
N ASP A 227 22.54 0.46 -8.58
CA ASP A 227 23.28 -0.79 -8.69
C ASP A 227 22.80 -1.61 -9.90
N ARG A 228 23.73 -2.04 -10.75
CA ARG A 228 23.41 -2.91 -11.88
C ARG A 228 23.09 -4.33 -11.45
N HIS A 229 23.69 -4.80 -10.36
CA HIS A 229 23.57 -6.18 -9.88
C HIS A 229 22.29 -6.47 -9.09
N GLU A 230 21.51 -5.45 -8.76
CA GLU A 230 20.21 -5.64 -8.11
C GLU A 230 19.14 -6.15 -9.07
N ASP A 231 18.22 -6.94 -8.50
CA ASP A 231 17.09 -7.52 -9.22
C ASP A 231 16.09 -6.46 -9.69
N ALA A 232 15.46 -6.70 -10.84
CA ALA A 232 14.49 -5.76 -11.43
C ALA A 232 13.30 -5.47 -10.50
N MET A 233 12.83 -6.47 -9.75
CA MET A 233 11.74 -6.30 -8.79
C MET A 233 12.13 -5.39 -7.62
N THR A 234 13.33 -5.57 -7.07
CA THR A 234 13.88 -4.73 -6.00
C THR A 234 14.07 -3.29 -6.47
N LYS A 235 14.51 -3.08 -7.72
CA LYS A 235 14.62 -1.74 -8.33
C LYS A 235 13.27 -1.07 -8.47
N PHE A 236 12.26 -1.80 -8.96
CA PHE A 236 10.90 -1.29 -9.06
C PHE A 236 10.33 -0.92 -7.67
N GLY A 237 10.53 -1.78 -6.68
CA GLY A 237 10.20 -1.49 -5.28
C GLY A 237 10.88 -0.25 -4.74
N SER A 238 12.17 -0.08 -5.04
CA SER A 238 12.97 1.06 -4.60
C SER A 238 12.53 2.37 -5.25
N ALA A 239 12.15 2.33 -6.53
CA ALA A 239 11.62 3.49 -7.25
C ALA A 239 10.26 3.94 -6.68
N ILE A 240 9.35 2.99 -6.43
CA ILE A 240 8.06 3.28 -5.77
C ILE A 240 8.30 3.84 -4.37
N SER A 241 9.19 3.20 -3.61
CA SER A 241 9.57 3.60 -2.26
C SER A 241 10.03 5.05 -2.20
N LEU A 242 10.92 5.47 -3.10
CA LEU A 242 11.37 6.86 -3.19
C LEU A 242 10.21 7.81 -3.52
N GLY A 243 9.33 7.42 -4.45
CA GLY A 243 8.13 8.18 -4.78
C GLY A 243 7.14 8.31 -3.63
N ILE A 244 7.04 7.29 -2.76
CA ILE A 244 6.20 7.32 -1.55
C ILE A 244 6.77 8.27 -0.50
N VAL A 245 8.09 8.24 -0.26
CA VAL A 245 8.72 9.13 0.73
C VAL A 245 8.60 10.59 0.31
N ASP A 246 8.71 10.87 -0.99
CA ASP A 246 8.60 12.22 -1.56
C ASP A 246 7.18 12.57 -2.05
N ALA A 247 6.16 11.80 -1.64
CA ALA A 247 4.80 11.96 -2.11
C ALA A 247 4.24 13.36 -1.87
N GLY A 248 3.71 14.00 -2.92
CA GLY A 248 3.13 15.34 -2.86
C GLY A 248 4.13 16.44 -2.44
N GLY A 249 5.42 16.25 -2.72
CA GLY A 249 6.47 17.16 -2.21
C GLY A 249 6.62 17.07 -0.69
N ARG A 250 6.36 15.89 -0.12
CA ARG A 250 6.29 15.61 1.33
C ARG A 250 5.15 16.29 2.08
N ASN A 251 4.16 16.81 1.35
CA ASN A 251 2.97 17.41 1.95
C ASN A 251 1.83 16.42 2.18
N CYS A 252 1.96 15.20 1.64
CA CYS A 252 0.95 14.17 1.73
C CYS A 252 1.36 13.04 2.68
N MET A 253 0.39 12.55 3.46
CA MET A 253 0.51 11.34 4.26
C MET A 253 -0.44 10.27 3.70
N ILE A 254 -0.09 9.00 3.85
CA ILE A 254 -1.02 7.89 3.64
C ILE A 254 -1.94 7.81 4.85
N SER A 255 -3.23 8.08 4.67
CA SER A 255 -4.21 8.02 5.77
C SER A 255 -5.43 7.17 5.44
N LEU A 256 -5.58 6.07 6.18
CA LEU A 256 -6.72 5.15 6.11
C LEU A 256 -7.90 5.61 7.00
N GLN A 257 -7.65 6.59 7.87
CA GLN A 257 -8.65 7.22 8.73
C GLN A 257 -8.66 8.72 8.53
N THR A 258 -9.83 9.31 8.75
CA THR A 258 -9.98 10.75 8.90
C THR A 258 -9.50 11.18 10.29
N GLN A 259 -9.19 12.46 10.48
CA GLN A 259 -8.79 13.00 11.78
C GLN A 259 -9.88 12.82 12.86
N THR A 260 -11.15 12.72 12.45
CA THR A 260 -12.30 12.46 13.33
C THR A 260 -12.42 10.99 13.75
N GLY A 261 -11.57 10.10 13.23
CA GLY A 261 -11.57 8.66 13.53
C GLY A 261 -12.49 7.82 12.63
N ASN A 262 -13.21 8.45 11.70
CA ASN A 262 -14.00 7.74 10.70
C ASN A 262 -13.11 7.13 9.62
N LEU A 263 -13.58 6.05 8.99
CA LEU A 263 -12.86 5.37 7.92
C LEU A 263 -12.78 6.26 6.68
N ASN A 264 -11.59 6.39 6.09
CA ASN A 264 -11.44 7.04 4.79
C ASN A 264 -11.63 5.97 3.69
N MET A 265 -12.84 5.86 3.16
CA MET A 265 -13.20 4.86 2.14
C MET A 265 -12.26 4.94 0.93
N ALA A 266 -12.04 6.14 0.37
CA ALA A 266 -11.17 6.32 -0.79
C ALA A 266 -9.74 5.87 -0.49
N GLY A 267 -9.23 6.19 0.71
CA GLY A 267 -7.88 5.80 1.08
C GLY A 267 -7.71 4.30 1.34
N ILE A 268 -8.71 3.65 1.92
CA ILE A 268 -8.71 2.19 2.12
C ILE A 268 -8.83 1.45 0.79
N VAL A 269 -9.74 1.87 -0.07
CA VAL A 269 -9.91 1.31 -1.43
C VAL A 269 -8.63 1.51 -2.25
N GLY A 270 -8.08 2.73 -2.24
CA GLY A 270 -6.81 3.04 -2.91
C GLY A 270 -5.66 2.14 -2.45
N MET A 271 -5.57 1.89 -1.15
CA MET A 271 -4.54 1.00 -0.58
C MET A 271 -4.79 -0.46 -0.94
N ALA A 272 -6.04 -0.92 -0.87
CA ALA A 272 -6.42 -2.29 -1.22
C ALA A 272 -6.11 -2.60 -2.69
N VAL A 273 -6.46 -1.69 -3.60
CA VAL A 273 -6.17 -1.81 -5.04
C VAL A 273 -4.67 -1.68 -5.31
N PHE A 274 -3.97 -0.78 -4.62
CA PHE A 274 -2.52 -0.64 -4.72
C PHE A 274 -1.81 -1.97 -4.43
N THR A 275 -2.19 -2.69 -3.37
CA THR A 275 -1.56 -3.97 -3.02
C THR A 275 -1.70 -5.07 -4.10
N GLN A 276 -2.60 -4.89 -5.07
CA GLN A 276 -2.80 -5.80 -6.22
C GLN A 276 -1.79 -5.58 -7.36
N TYR A 277 -0.80 -4.70 -7.18
CA TYR A 277 0.19 -4.39 -8.21
C TYR A 277 0.97 -5.62 -8.72
N TRP A 278 1.02 -6.70 -7.93
CA TRP A 278 1.63 -7.99 -8.29
C TRP A 278 1.05 -8.59 -9.57
N TYR A 279 -0.26 -8.45 -9.75
CA TYR A 279 -0.95 -9.00 -10.91
C TYR A 279 -1.03 -7.99 -12.04
N TRP A 280 -1.10 -6.70 -11.69
CA TRP A 280 -1.16 -5.64 -12.68
C TRP A 280 -0.50 -4.35 -12.18
N PHE A 281 0.70 -4.07 -12.69
CA PHE A 281 1.53 -2.94 -12.26
C PHE A 281 0.86 -1.56 -12.35
N ARG A 282 -0.12 -1.38 -13.24
CA ARG A 282 -0.84 -0.10 -13.40
C ARG A 282 -1.73 0.23 -12.22
N LEU A 283 -2.07 -0.75 -11.37
CA LEU A 283 -2.82 -0.53 -10.14
C LEU A 283 -2.03 0.27 -9.10
N THR A 284 -0.73 0.47 -9.29
CA THR A 284 0.09 1.35 -8.45
C THR A 284 -0.42 2.80 -8.41
N HIS A 285 -1.08 3.27 -9.46
CA HIS A 285 -1.63 4.63 -9.53
C HIS A 285 -2.75 4.89 -8.49
N PHE A 286 -3.43 3.84 -8.01
CA PHE A 286 -4.51 3.96 -7.03
C PHE A 286 -4.02 4.40 -5.64
N LEU A 287 -2.71 4.35 -5.39
CA LEU A 287 -2.11 4.89 -4.17
C LEU A 287 -2.40 6.39 -3.99
N SER A 288 -2.64 7.11 -5.09
CA SER A 288 -3.02 8.53 -5.06
C SER A 288 -4.28 8.81 -4.26
N LEU A 289 -5.24 7.89 -4.22
CA LEU A 289 -6.47 8.01 -3.42
C LEU A 289 -6.21 7.89 -1.91
N SER A 290 -5.12 7.25 -1.52
CA SER A 290 -4.69 7.12 -0.11
C SER A 290 -3.92 8.32 0.39
N PHE A 291 -3.45 9.20 -0.49
CA PHE A 291 -2.73 10.40 -0.10
C PHE A 291 -3.70 11.48 0.37
N THR A 292 -3.52 11.90 1.62
CA THR A 292 -4.23 13.03 2.22
C THR A 292 -3.22 14.14 2.53
N PRO A 293 -3.41 15.37 2.03
CA PRO A 293 -2.53 16.47 2.37
C PRO A 293 -2.67 16.83 3.85
N THR A 294 -1.54 17.05 4.52
CA THR A 294 -1.49 17.50 5.91
C THR A 294 -1.17 18.99 5.95
N SER A 295 -2.13 19.82 5.55
CA SER A 295 -2.01 21.27 5.60
C SER A 295 -3.12 21.88 6.43
N VAL A 296 -2.85 23.05 7.03
CA VAL A 296 -3.87 23.86 7.70
C VAL A 296 -4.37 24.88 6.68
N VAL A 297 -5.63 24.76 6.28
CA VAL A 297 -6.28 25.72 5.39
C VAL A 297 -7.20 26.59 6.24
N GLY A 298 -6.86 27.88 6.35
CA GLY A 298 -7.72 28.87 7.01
C GLY A 298 -8.57 29.58 5.97
N LEU A 299 -9.87 29.67 6.26
CA LEU A 299 -10.87 30.38 5.47
C LEU A 299 -11.64 31.28 6.43
N ASP A 300 -12.01 32.46 5.99
CA ASP A 300 -12.93 33.32 6.73
C ASP A 300 -14.40 32.91 6.49
N GLN A 301 -15.35 33.68 7.03
CA GLN A 301 -16.79 33.42 6.87
C GLN A 301 -17.26 33.57 5.42
N ASP A 302 -16.54 34.35 4.62
CA ASP A 302 -16.86 34.66 3.22
C ASP A 302 -16.12 33.74 2.24
N LEU A 303 -15.39 32.73 2.75
CA LEU A 303 -14.53 31.80 1.98
C LEU A 303 -13.32 32.47 1.30
N GLU A 304 -12.91 33.65 1.77
CA GLU A 304 -11.65 34.26 1.34
C GLU A 304 -10.48 33.71 2.16
N VAL A 305 -9.26 33.91 1.64
CA VAL A 305 -8.02 33.39 2.24
C VAL A 305 -7.41 34.48 3.15
N PRO A 306 -7.58 34.40 4.48
CA PRO A 306 -6.97 35.36 5.39
C PRO A 306 -5.45 35.16 5.50
N SER A 307 -4.71 36.25 5.66
CA SER A 307 -3.29 36.21 6.00
C SER A 307 -3.11 36.06 7.51
N PHE A 308 -2.70 34.89 7.97
CA PHE A 308 -2.37 34.64 9.38
C PHE A 308 -1.03 33.91 9.51
N LYS A 309 -0.39 34.08 10.66
CA LYS A 309 0.85 33.39 11.03
C LYS A 309 0.61 32.58 12.29
N PHE A 310 1.09 31.35 12.31
CA PHE A 310 1.05 30.51 13.51
C PHE A 310 2.35 30.63 14.30
N HIS A 311 2.22 30.62 15.62
CA HIS A 311 3.36 30.41 16.50
C HIS A 311 3.45 28.92 16.84
N SER A 312 4.54 28.26 16.43
CA SER A 312 4.84 26.90 16.87
C SER A 312 5.71 26.91 18.12
N ALA A 313 5.32 26.16 19.16
CA ALA A 313 6.06 26.06 20.42
C ALA A 313 7.30 25.14 20.34
N THR A 314 7.61 24.60 19.16
CA THR A 314 8.63 23.56 18.97
C THR A 314 9.72 24.03 18.01
N ARG A 315 10.88 23.37 18.06
CA ARG A 315 12.07 23.79 17.31
C ARG A 315 11.81 23.73 15.80
N PRO A 316 12.23 24.74 15.01
CA PRO A 316 12.05 24.75 13.55
C PRO A 316 12.62 23.51 12.85
N SER A 317 13.72 22.95 13.36
CA SER A 317 14.36 21.74 12.82
C SER A 317 13.47 20.49 12.78
N LEU A 318 12.37 20.47 13.55
CA LEU A 318 11.40 19.37 13.52
C LEU A 318 10.43 19.50 12.33
N PHE A 319 10.15 20.73 11.88
CA PHE A 319 9.21 21.01 10.79
C PHE A 319 9.91 21.38 9.49
N ASP A 320 11.21 21.64 9.53
CA ASP A 320 11.94 22.07 8.35
C ASP A 320 11.87 20.99 7.28
N TYR A 321 11.45 21.37 6.08
CA TYR A 321 11.51 20.45 4.97
C TYR A 321 12.98 20.22 4.66
N PRO A 322 13.43 18.95 4.50
CA PRO A 322 14.79 18.71 4.11
C PRO A 322 15.05 19.43 2.78
N PRO A 323 16.22 20.06 2.63
CA PRO A 323 16.52 20.89 1.47
C PRO A 323 16.27 20.10 0.19
N GLU A 324 15.75 20.80 -0.83
CA GLU A 324 15.65 20.24 -2.17
C GLU A 324 17.01 19.66 -2.55
N GLN A 325 17.03 18.46 -3.13
CA GLN A 325 18.26 17.93 -3.70
C GLN A 325 18.67 18.88 -4.82
N GLU A 326 19.64 19.75 -4.55
CA GLU A 326 20.34 20.49 -5.59
C GLU A 326 20.86 19.43 -6.56
N ALA A 327 20.33 19.47 -7.80
CA ALA A 327 20.94 18.73 -8.88
C ALA A 327 22.40 19.17 -8.87
N LYS A 328 23.32 18.23 -8.64
CA LYS A 328 24.75 18.53 -8.75
C LYS A 328 24.92 19.22 -10.09
N THR A 329 25.18 20.53 -10.07
CA THR A 329 25.82 21.19 -11.20
C THR A 329 26.99 20.29 -11.52
N GLU A 330 27.00 19.72 -12.72
CA GLU A 330 28.13 18.92 -13.19
C GLU A 330 29.39 19.65 -12.75
N ASP A 331 30.17 19.01 -11.87
CA ASP A 331 31.45 19.56 -11.47
C ASP A 331 32.19 19.85 -12.77
N ALA A 332 32.37 21.14 -13.07
CA ALA A 332 33.16 21.57 -14.21
C ALA A 332 34.45 20.76 -14.14
N PRO A 333 34.88 20.10 -15.23
CA PRO A 333 35.90 19.07 -15.17
C PRO A 333 37.07 19.59 -14.34
N GLU A 334 37.36 18.91 -13.23
CA GLU A 334 38.51 19.21 -12.38
C GLU A 334 39.69 19.44 -13.31
N LYS A 335 40.17 20.68 -13.39
CA LYS A 335 41.41 20.98 -14.09
C LYS A 335 42.46 20.10 -13.43
N VAL A 336 42.87 19.08 -14.17
CA VAL A 336 43.98 18.17 -13.86
C VAL A 336 45.01 18.92 -13.05
N ASN A 337 45.24 18.51 -11.81
CA ASN A 337 46.33 19.02 -10.99
C ASN A 337 47.60 18.90 -11.83
N THR A 338 48.08 20.03 -12.35
CA THR A 338 49.35 20.12 -13.05
C THR A 338 50.40 19.64 -12.06
N ALA A 339 50.92 18.44 -12.33
CA ALA A 339 52.06 17.90 -11.62
C ALA A 339 53.17 18.96 -11.64
N VAL A 340 53.52 19.47 -10.46
CA VAL A 340 54.73 20.28 -10.29
C VAL A 340 55.89 19.31 -10.51
N LEU A 341 56.38 19.27 -11.74
CA LEU A 341 57.64 18.61 -12.07
C LEU A 341 58.75 19.37 -11.33
N SER A 342 59.24 18.76 -10.27
CA SER A 342 60.43 19.18 -9.53
C SER A 342 61.66 19.14 -10.44
N THR A 343 61.95 20.25 -11.14
CA THR A 343 63.28 20.52 -11.70
C THR A 343 63.61 22.01 -11.56
N THR A 344 64.25 22.33 -10.45
CA THR A 344 65.21 23.43 -10.23
C THR A 344 65.97 22.95 -8.99
N ALA A 345 67.25 22.56 -9.03
CA ALA A 345 68.38 22.99 -9.85
C ALA A 345 69.23 21.81 -10.36
#